data_AF-A0A7G9BF86-F1
#
_entry.id   AF-A0A7G9BF86-F1
#
_cell.length_a   1.000
_cell.length_b   1.000
_cell.length_c   1.000
_cell.angle_alpha   90.00
_cell.angle_beta   90.00
_cell.angle_gamma   90.00
#
_symmetry.space_group_name_H-M   'P 1'
#
loop_
_entity.id
_entity.type
_entity.pdbx_description
1 polymer ?
#
loop_
_entity_poly.entity_id
_entity_poly.type
_entity_poly.pdbx_seq_one_letter_code
_entity_poly.pdbx_strand_id
1 'polypeptide(L)'
;MCHIHKKVEYIHWLLAGSVRFYVALNEGDPEIEVCQFTGQALPIGWNGLNPPGRHTKNVLVASERATFFRVELHAYHTFLHTLTDVNLHIHVCKKQFLLLKKAVLNQQSILPPDSAIKTQDHDHHYDSVAQQPQAIMGLLKRSPFFEFFEDTELMLIAKQAVRREYRPDDVVFQQDTFSDGLYILIEGNIRMERIEHTQRLSQWPISDQGFIFGWPCMIAEKEICTAYVVRRTSTYFIENTRLNSLLKSDNSFALRFYTRLNWLVDNHINAAFIRFLSLHFNANQLTIQYLIESYQTQIKASSELHQIPHLLKHRTTKYLAFEILHQLIEVGTSRERRIASICLDLLRAEKQEMLFLRHLQEVYEVVTDTNREPDAAETRKACSAAVRRLCTFFDYQMEGWHHLPDKPGHIFIYNHLLNHPDYTLNNNFQITLESHFISAMILDVKYGDPGIRTVRIGRSREFAHQDYYEKLGYINVFTKESDSTDTNKRDAARNHFFDTAKAFLLDGYNIIISPEGTSYRTEDDIPGEFKPGAFRLALETDPEPMIVPIVMLYFDKRIHEAKRYCEILKPFKISEHPLFDQKLGITDFVNKYRSAFKQELEQAKRKL
;
A
#
# COMPACT_ATOMS: atom_id res chain seq x y z
N MET A 1 -31.14 -17.64 -9.97
CA MET A 1 -30.90 -18.73 -10.95
C MET A 1 -29.71 -19.58 -10.53
N CYS A 2 -28.59 -18.97 -10.13
CA CYS A 2 -27.47 -19.66 -9.49
C CYS A 2 -27.21 -19.03 -8.12
N HIS A 3 -26.79 -19.85 -7.15
CA HIS A 3 -26.44 -19.40 -5.80
C HIS A 3 -25.02 -19.86 -5.46
N ILE A 4 -24.18 -18.94 -4.99
CA ILE A 4 -22.79 -19.17 -4.59
C ILE A 4 -22.69 -20.33 -3.60
N HIS A 5 -21.61 -21.11 -3.72
CA HIS A 5 -21.31 -22.32 -2.96
C HIS A 5 -22.30 -23.49 -3.12
N LYS A 6 -23.49 -23.31 -3.72
CA LYS A 6 -24.36 -24.45 -4.06
C LYS A 6 -23.73 -25.30 -5.16
N LYS A 7 -24.01 -26.60 -5.14
CA LYS A 7 -23.56 -27.55 -6.15
C LYS A 7 -24.15 -27.14 -7.50
N VAL A 8 -23.34 -27.19 -8.55
CA VAL A 8 -23.81 -26.97 -9.92
C VAL A 8 -24.48 -28.26 -10.38
N GLU A 9 -25.79 -28.19 -10.57
CA GLU A 9 -26.58 -29.28 -11.13
C GLU A 9 -26.78 -29.13 -12.64
N TYR A 10 -26.69 -27.89 -13.15
CA TYR A 10 -26.96 -27.58 -14.55
C TYR A 10 -26.03 -26.53 -15.12
N ILE A 11 -25.67 -26.70 -16.39
CA ILE A 11 -25.11 -25.65 -17.23
C ILE A 11 -26.26 -24.97 -17.98
N HIS A 12 -26.31 -23.64 -17.94
CA HIS A 12 -27.28 -22.84 -18.67
C HIS A 12 -26.58 -22.03 -19.75
N TRP A 13 -27.06 -22.07 -21.00
CA TRP A 13 -26.68 -21.09 -22.03
C TRP A 13 -27.78 -20.07 -22.19
N LEU A 14 -27.43 -18.80 -22.01
CA LEU A 14 -28.34 -17.68 -22.25
C LEU A 14 -28.63 -17.58 -23.76
N LEU A 15 -29.85 -17.84 -24.21
CA LEU A 15 -30.25 -17.70 -25.61
C LEU A 15 -30.80 -16.30 -25.92
N ALA A 16 -31.54 -15.72 -24.98
CA ALA A 16 -32.13 -14.37 -25.11
C ALA A 16 -32.34 -13.75 -23.72
N GLY A 17 -32.31 -12.41 -23.65
CA GLY A 17 -32.42 -11.64 -22.41
C GLY A 17 -31.06 -11.23 -21.83
N SER A 18 -31.04 -10.87 -20.55
CA SER A 18 -29.83 -10.47 -19.84
C SER A 18 -29.77 -11.08 -18.45
N VAL A 19 -28.55 -11.24 -17.94
CA VAL A 19 -28.26 -11.72 -16.58
C VAL A 19 -27.38 -10.75 -15.84
N ARG A 20 -27.51 -10.73 -14.51
CA ARG A 20 -26.64 -9.98 -13.60
C ARG A 20 -25.87 -10.93 -12.70
N PHE A 21 -24.62 -10.56 -12.45
CA PHE A 21 -23.71 -11.25 -11.57
C PHE A 21 -23.64 -10.50 -10.26
N TYR A 22 -23.88 -11.24 -9.19
CA TYR A 22 -23.89 -10.72 -7.83
C TYR A 22 -22.84 -11.42 -6.99
N VAL A 23 -22.30 -10.64 -6.07
CA VAL A 23 -21.39 -11.09 -5.04
C VAL A 23 -21.94 -10.67 -3.68
N ALA A 24 -21.99 -11.61 -2.73
CA ALA A 24 -22.27 -11.33 -1.32
C ALA A 24 -20.98 -11.43 -0.51
N LEU A 25 -20.85 -10.60 0.52
CA LEU A 25 -19.72 -10.61 1.45
C LEU A 25 -19.81 -11.76 2.45
N ASN A 26 -21.01 -12.08 2.95
CA ASN A 26 -21.30 -13.25 3.79
C ASN A 26 -22.72 -13.75 3.53
N GLU A 27 -23.08 -14.92 4.07
CA GLU A 27 -24.48 -15.33 4.15
C GLU A 27 -25.30 -14.29 4.94
N GLY A 28 -26.18 -13.57 4.25
CA GLY A 28 -27.05 -12.53 4.83
C GLY A 28 -26.64 -11.10 4.53
N ASP A 29 -25.44 -10.86 4.00
CA ASP A 29 -25.02 -9.53 3.56
C ASP A 29 -25.72 -9.11 2.26
N PRO A 30 -25.92 -7.81 2.01
CA PRO A 30 -26.50 -7.33 0.77
C PRO A 30 -25.63 -7.73 -0.43
N GLU A 31 -26.29 -8.29 -1.45
CA GLU A 31 -25.64 -8.66 -2.70
C GLU A 31 -25.28 -7.42 -3.53
N ILE A 32 -24.04 -7.36 -4.01
CA ILE A 32 -23.54 -6.30 -4.88
C ILE A 32 -23.51 -6.79 -6.31
N GLU A 33 -24.13 -6.01 -7.19
CA GLU A 33 -24.05 -6.22 -8.63
C GLU A 33 -22.66 -5.83 -9.11
N VAL A 34 -21.89 -6.80 -9.61
CA VAL A 34 -20.53 -6.59 -10.11
C VAL A 34 -20.48 -6.50 -11.64
N CYS A 35 -21.49 -7.03 -12.34
CA CYS A 35 -21.58 -6.97 -13.79
C CYS A 35 -22.96 -7.38 -14.32
N GLN A 36 -23.41 -6.74 -15.40
CA GLN A 36 -24.55 -7.19 -16.20
C GLN A 36 -24.08 -7.67 -17.59
N PHE A 37 -24.60 -8.82 -18.03
CA PHE A 37 -24.37 -9.35 -19.37
C PHE A 37 -25.66 -9.47 -20.17
N THR A 38 -25.72 -8.70 -21.26
CA THR A 38 -26.70 -8.87 -22.35
C THR A 38 -26.00 -9.49 -23.55
N GLY A 39 -26.58 -10.56 -24.11
CA GLY A 39 -26.04 -11.25 -25.28
C GLY A 39 -26.57 -12.69 -25.39
N GLN A 40 -26.00 -13.45 -26.32
CA GLN A 40 -26.38 -14.85 -26.58
C GLN A 40 -25.21 -15.82 -26.38
N ALA A 41 -25.57 -17.04 -26.02
CA ALA A 41 -24.75 -18.21 -25.78
C ALA A 41 -23.72 -18.08 -24.64
N LEU A 42 -23.96 -17.22 -23.64
CA LEU A 42 -23.11 -17.18 -22.44
C LEU A 42 -23.37 -18.45 -21.60
N PRO A 43 -22.35 -19.30 -21.35
CA PRO A 43 -22.48 -20.45 -20.46
C PRO A 43 -22.40 -20.01 -19.00
N ILE A 44 -23.33 -20.49 -18.18
CA ILE A 44 -23.45 -20.21 -16.75
C ILE A 44 -23.47 -21.55 -16.01
N GLY A 45 -22.59 -21.71 -15.03
CA GLY A 45 -22.36 -23.00 -14.36
C GLY A 45 -21.27 -23.86 -15.01
N TRP A 46 -20.52 -23.34 -15.98
CA TRP A 46 -19.42 -24.08 -16.64
C TRP A 46 -18.36 -24.58 -15.65
N ASN A 47 -18.11 -23.80 -14.59
CA ASN A 47 -17.21 -24.16 -13.50
C ASN A 47 -17.66 -25.42 -12.72
N GLY A 48 -18.93 -25.85 -12.88
CA GLY A 48 -19.47 -27.10 -12.35
C GLY A 48 -18.78 -28.37 -12.85
N LEU A 49 -18.09 -28.28 -14.00
CA LEU A 49 -17.32 -29.39 -14.57
C LEU A 49 -16.02 -29.69 -13.80
N ASN A 50 -15.56 -28.78 -12.95
CA ASN A 50 -14.34 -28.94 -12.16
C ASN A 50 -14.69 -29.22 -10.69
N PRO A 51 -14.07 -30.21 -10.02
CA PRO A 51 -14.25 -30.41 -8.58
C PRO A 51 -13.93 -29.14 -7.76
N PRO A 52 -14.76 -28.77 -6.75
CA PRO A 52 -15.89 -29.54 -6.19
C PRO A 52 -17.23 -29.33 -6.91
N GLY A 53 -17.26 -28.64 -8.05
CA GLY A 53 -18.45 -28.46 -8.88
C GLY A 53 -19.49 -27.55 -8.23
N ARG A 54 -19.07 -26.39 -7.70
CA ARG A 54 -19.93 -25.43 -6.99
C ARG A 54 -19.93 -24.07 -7.67
N HIS A 55 -21.06 -23.37 -7.63
CA HIS A 55 -21.14 -22.00 -8.12
C HIS A 55 -20.20 -21.09 -7.32
N THR A 56 -19.49 -20.21 -8.02
CA THR A 56 -18.61 -19.20 -7.41
C THR A 56 -19.31 -17.85 -7.24
N LYS A 57 -20.54 -17.69 -7.74
CA LYS A 57 -21.27 -16.41 -7.82
C LYS A 57 -22.78 -16.61 -7.81
N ASN A 58 -23.49 -15.56 -7.40
CA ASN A 58 -24.93 -15.46 -7.58
C ASN A 58 -25.23 -14.94 -8.99
N VAL A 59 -26.21 -15.55 -9.65
CA VAL A 59 -26.64 -15.12 -11.00
C VAL A 59 -28.16 -15.02 -11.03
N LEU A 60 -28.64 -13.84 -11.43
CA LEU A 60 -30.06 -13.52 -11.54
C LEU A 60 -30.40 -13.05 -12.96
N VAL A 61 -31.64 -13.26 -13.37
CA VAL A 61 -32.16 -12.71 -14.62
C VAL A 61 -32.38 -11.21 -14.44
N ALA A 62 -31.90 -10.41 -15.38
CA ALA A 62 -31.91 -8.96 -15.31
C ALA A 62 -32.97 -8.30 -16.22
N SER A 63 -33.38 -9.00 -17.28
CA SER A 63 -34.48 -8.57 -18.16
C SER A 63 -35.83 -9.09 -17.66
N GLU A 64 -36.94 -8.54 -18.14
CA GLU A 64 -38.29 -9.06 -17.82
C GLU A 64 -38.44 -10.55 -18.12
N ARG A 65 -37.82 -11.00 -19.22
CA ARG A 65 -37.75 -12.41 -19.60
C ARG A 65 -36.35 -12.75 -20.09
N ALA A 66 -35.88 -13.95 -19.74
CA ALA A 66 -34.70 -14.57 -20.34
C ALA A 66 -35.00 -16.03 -20.72
N THR A 67 -34.36 -16.51 -21.78
CA THR A 67 -34.53 -17.89 -22.27
C THR A 67 -33.18 -18.59 -22.22
N PHE A 68 -33.16 -19.83 -21.72
CA PHE A 68 -31.95 -20.61 -21.55
C PHE A 68 -32.08 -21.98 -22.21
N PHE A 69 -30.99 -22.46 -22.82
CA PHE A 69 -30.79 -23.88 -23.06
C PHE A 69 -30.10 -24.47 -21.82
N ARG A 70 -30.62 -25.56 -21.26
CA ARG A 70 -30.16 -26.11 -19.98
C ARG A 70 -29.72 -27.57 -20.16
N VAL A 71 -28.57 -27.92 -19.61
CA VAL A 71 -28.04 -29.29 -19.58
C VAL A 71 -27.78 -29.70 -18.15
N GLU A 72 -28.31 -30.85 -17.76
CA GLU A 72 -28.11 -31.47 -16.46
C GLU A 72 -26.76 -32.19 -16.40
N LEU A 73 -26.00 -32.00 -15.30
CA LEU A 73 -24.66 -32.56 -15.14
C LEU A 73 -24.63 -33.98 -14.57
N HIS A 74 -25.69 -34.39 -13.86
CA HIS A 74 -25.77 -35.69 -13.19
C HIS A 74 -26.54 -36.76 -13.99
N ALA A 75 -27.13 -36.38 -15.12
CA ALA A 75 -27.82 -37.29 -16.02
C ALA A 75 -26.94 -37.68 -17.23
N TYR A 76 -27.15 -38.88 -17.78
CA TYR A 76 -26.54 -39.25 -19.06
C TYR A 76 -27.16 -38.41 -20.18
N HIS A 77 -26.48 -37.33 -20.55
CA HIS A 77 -26.96 -36.38 -21.55
C HIS A 77 -26.01 -36.36 -22.76
N THR A 78 -26.54 -36.42 -23.98
CA THR A 78 -25.74 -36.46 -25.23
C THR A 78 -24.74 -35.30 -25.32
N PHE A 79 -25.10 -34.13 -24.78
CA PHE A 79 -24.20 -32.98 -24.67
C PHE A 79 -22.89 -33.28 -23.92
N LEU A 80 -22.88 -34.14 -22.90
CA LEU A 80 -21.65 -34.44 -22.16
C LEU A 80 -20.59 -35.08 -23.05
N HIS A 81 -20.99 -35.78 -24.13
CA HIS A 81 -20.05 -36.28 -25.14
C HIS A 81 -19.40 -35.16 -25.96
N THR A 82 -20.11 -34.05 -26.16
CA THR A 82 -19.57 -32.86 -26.85
C THR A 82 -18.56 -32.08 -26.03
N LEU A 83 -18.37 -32.39 -24.74
CA LEU A 83 -17.28 -31.82 -23.92
C LEU A 83 -15.89 -32.25 -24.42
N THR A 84 -15.81 -33.19 -25.38
CA THR A 84 -14.57 -33.54 -26.07
C THR A 84 -14.33 -32.71 -27.35
N ASP A 85 -15.30 -31.87 -27.76
CA ASP A 85 -15.17 -30.99 -28.92
C ASP A 85 -14.40 -29.71 -28.58
N VAL A 86 -13.26 -29.55 -29.23
CA VAL A 86 -12.39 -28.37 -29.11
C VAL A 86 -13.13 -27.07 -29.48
N ASN A 87 -14.00 -27.10 -30.49
CA ASN A 87 -14.72 -25.91 -30.96
C ASN A 87 -15.71 -25.40 -29.93
N LEU A 88 -16.35 -26.30 -29.17
CA LEU A 88 -17.19 -25.93 -28.04
C LEU A 88 -16.37 -25.19 -26.99
N HIS A 89 -15.19 -25.71 -26.62
CA HIS A 89 -14.31 -25.06 -25.65
C HIS A 89 -13.82 -23.67 -26.12
N ILE A 90 -13.49 -23.52 -27.41
CA ILE A 90 -13.16 -22.21 -28.01
C ILE A 90 -14.36 -21.26 -27.91
N HIS A 91 -15.56 -21.74 -28.23
CA HIS A 91 -16.79 -20.93 -28.15
C HIS A 91 -17.08 -20.45 -26.73
N VAL A 92 -17.04 -21.37 -25.75
CA VAL A 92 -17.20 -21.06 -24.32
C VAL A 92 -16.16 -20.01 -23.91
N CYS A 93 -14.91 -20.19 -24.30
CA CYS A 93 -13.81 -19.29 -23.95
C CYS A 93 -14.04 -17.88 -24.52
N LYS A 94 -14.48 -17.76 -25.78
CA LYS A 94 -14.87 -16.47 -26.38
C LYS A 94 -15.99 -15.79 -25.62
N LYS A 95 -17.04 -16.52 -25.26
CA LYS A 95 -18.19 -15.97 -24.54
C LYS A 95 -17.84 -15.51 -23.13
N GLN A 96 -17.01 -16.28 -22.44
CA GLN A 96 -16.46 -15.90 -21.14
C GLN A 96 -15.51 -14.70 -21.26
N PHE A 97 -14.69 -14.63 -22.30
CA PHE A 97 -13.82 -13.47 -22.57
C PHE A 97 -14.64 -12.17 -22.76
N LEU A 98 -15.77 -12.23 -23.45
CA LEU A 98 -16.66 -11.08 -23.57
C LEU A 98 -17.24 -10.64 -22.21
N LEU A 99 -17.55 -11.59 -21.33
CA LEU A 99 -17.95 -11.28 -19.95
C LEU A 99 -16.79 -10.63 -19.17
N LEU A 100 -15.56 -11.14 -19.31
CA LEU A 100 -14.36 -10.53 -18.72
C LEU A 100 -14.19 -9.08 -19.18
N LYS A 101 -14.28 -8.83 -20.49
CA LYS A 101 -14.20 -7.47 -21.05
C LYS A 101 -15.25 -6.55 -20.44
N LYS A 102 -16.51 -7.00 -20.34
CA LYS A 102 -17.57 -6.23 -19.67
C LYS A 102 -17.28 -6.00 -18.18
N ALA A 103 -16.75 -6.99 -17.47
CA ALA A 103 -16.39 -6.87 -16.06
C ALA A 103 -15.32 -5.81 -15.83
N VAL A 104 -14.27 -5.80 -16.65
CA VAL A 104 -13.20 -4.80 -16.59
C VAL A 104 -13.74 -3.40 -16.88
N LEU A 105 -14.51 -3.24 -17.95
CA LEU A 105 -15.10 -1.95 -18.31
C LEU A 105 -16.07 -1.42 -17.25
N ASN A 106 -16.81 -2.30 -16.57
CA ASN A 106 -17.75 -1.89 -15.52
C ASN A 106 -17.06 -1.20 -14.33
N GLN A 107 -15.75 -1.40 -14.13
CA GLN A 107 -14.97 -0.72 -13.08
C GLN A 107 -14.92 0.81 -13.27
N GLN A 108 -15.16 1.32 -14.48
CA GLN A 108 -15.27 2.77 -14.73
C GLN A 108 -16.38 3.44 -13.93
N SER A 109 -17.48 2.73 -13.67
CA SER A 109 -18.67 3.30 -13.04
C SER A 109 -18.46 3.69 -11.57
N ILE A 110 -17.36 3.24 -10.96
CA ILE A 110 -17.02 3.45 -9.56
C ILE A 110 -15.69 4.19 -9.37
N LEU A 111 -15.01 4.56 -10.46
CA LEU A 111 -13.78 5.32 -10.41
C LEU A 111 -14.05 6.82 -10.60
N PRO A 112 -13.39 7.71 -9.84
CA PRO A 112 -13.44 9.13 -10.11
C PRO A 112 -12.82 9.42 -11.49
N PRO A 113 -13.30 10.43 -12.22
CA PRO A 113 -12.61 10.91 -13.41
C PRO A 113 -11.23 11.44 -13.02
N ASP A 114 -10.18 10.82 -13.56
CA ASP A 114 -8.80 11.23 -13.27
C ASP A 114 -8.39 12.38 -14.21
N SER A 115 -7.64 13.35 -13.68
CA SER A 115 -7.17 14.49 -14.47
C SER A 115 -5.82 14.17 -15.11
N ALA A 116 -5.77 14.29 -16.45
CA ALA A 116 -4.58 14.25 -17.29
C ALA A 116 -3.83 12.91 -17.35
N ILE A 117 -4.41 11.92 -18.04
CA ILE A 117 -3.65 10.77 -18.54
C ILE A 117 -2.93 11.19 -19.84
N LYS A 118 -1.63 11.42 -19.77
CA LYS A 118 -0.79 11.45 -20.97
C LYS A 118 -0.53 10.00 -21.39
N THR A 119 -1.10 9.58 -22.51
CA THR A 119 -0.62 8.41 -23.23
C THR A 119 0.76 8.73 -23.78
N GLN A 120 1.80 8.13 -23.20
CA GLN A 120 3.11 8.10 -23.84
C GLN A 120 3.07 7.00 -24.91
N ASP A 121 3.53 7.32 -26.12
CA ASP A 121 3.89 6.29 -27.09
C ASP A 121 5.11 5.58 -26.51
N HIS A 122 4.92 4.31 -26.16
CA HIS A 122 5.99 3.45 -25.68
C HIS A 122 6.37 2.51 -26.82
N ASP A 123 7.67 2.44 -27.10
CA ASP A 123 8.19 1.57 -28.14
C ASP A 123 8.18 0.10 -27.71
N HIS A 124 7.93 -0.78 -28.69
CA HIS A 124 8.06 -2.22 -28.51
C HIS A 124 9.53 -2.63 -28.67
N HIS A 125 10.25 -2.77 -27.55
CA HIS A 125 11.63 -3.24 -27.55
C HIS A 125 11.76 -4.57 -26.79
N TYR A 126 12.51 -5.50 -27.38
CA TYR A 126 12.96 -6.69 -26.68
C TYR A 126 14.21 -7.27 -27.33
N ASP A 127 15.05 -7.89 -26.51
CA ASP A 127 16.16 -8.73 -26.99
C ASP A 127 15.71 -10.20 -27.01
N SER A 128 16.07 -10.95 -28.06
CA SER A 128 15.78 -12.38 -28.15
C SER A 128 17.00 -13.23 -27.87
N VAL A 129 16.85 -14.21 -26.99
CA VAL A 129 17.92 -15.13 -26.59
C VAL A 129 17.49 -16.57 -26.82
N ALA A 130 18.28 -17.33 -27.58
CA ALA A 130 18.06 -18.76 -27.74
C ALA A 130 18.28 -19.48 -26.40
N GLN A 131 17.39 -20.42 -26.06
CA GLN A 131 17.46 -21.18 -24.82
C GLN A 131 17.29 -22.68 -25.08
N GLN A 132 17.93 -23.48 -24.24
CA GLN A 132 17.81 -24.94 -24.33
C GLN A 132 16.42 -25.37 -23.86
N PRO A 133 15.69 -26.21 -24.62
CA PRO A 133 14.32 -26.62 -24.28
C PRO A 133 14.15 -27.19 -22.86
N GLN A 134 15.17 -27.84 -22.30
CA GLN A 134 15.16 -28.40 -20.95
C GLN A 134 14.98 -27.33 -19.86
N ALA A 135 15.59 -26.16 -20.02
CA ALA A 135 15.44 -25.05 -19.07
C ALA A 135 14.00 -24.50 -19.09
N ILE A 136 13.36 -24.51 -20.27
CA ILE A 136 11.97 -24.07 -20.46
C ILE A 136 11.01 -25.06 -19.80
N MET A 137 11.24 -26.36 -19.96
CA MET A 137 10.42 -27.41 -19.32
C MET A 137 10.34 -27.25 -17.80
N GLY A 138 11.46 -26.90 -17.15
CA GLY A 138 11.49 -26.67 -15.70
C GLY A 138 10.51 -25.58 -15.26
N LEU A 139 10.34 -24.54 -16.06
CA LEU A 139 9.34 -23.50 -15.81
C LEU A 139 7.92 -23.96 -16.14
N LEU A 140 7.72 -24.59 -17.30
CA LEU A 140 6.40 -25.08 -17.73
C LEU A 140 5.79 -26.02 -16.69
N LYS A 141 6.57 -26.95 -16.13
CA LYS A 141 6.11 -27.88 -15.08
C LYS A 141 5.67 -27.18 -13.78
N ARG A 142 6.14 -25.96 -13.53
CA ARG A 142 5.74 -25.15 -12.36
C ARG A 142 4.60 -24.18 -12.66
N SER A 143 4.25 -24.00 -13.92
CA SER A 143 3.17 -23.09 -14.32
C SER A 143 1.80 -23.66 -13.95
N PRO A 144 0.94 -22.89 -13.28
CA PRO A 144 -0.42 -23.32 -12.98
C PRO A 144 -1.24 -23.64 -14.23
N PHE A 145 -0.98 -22.96 -15.35
CA PHE A 145 -1.70 -23.22 -16.60
C PHE A 145 -1.36 -24.61 -17.14
N PHE A 146 -0.08 -24.97 -17.12
CA PHE A 146 0.49 -26.18 -17.72
C PHE A 146 0.48 -27.42 -16.81
N GLU A 147 -0.04 -27.32 -15.59
CA GLU A 147 -0.05 -28.38 -14.55
C GLU A 147 -0.55 -29.75 -15.03
N PHE A 148 -1.52 -29.79 -15.94
CA PHE A 148 -2.18 -31.02 -16.39
C PHE A 148 -1.69 -31.55 -17.74
N PHE A 149 -0.66 -30.92 -18.33
CA PHE A 149 -0.11 -31.31 -19.63
C PHE A 149 0.95 -32.40 -19.47
N GLU A 150 1.06 -33.24 -20.49
CA GLU A 150 2.02 -34.34 -20.53
C GLU A 150 3.42 -33.82 -20.88
N ASP A 151 4.46 -34.51 -20.40
CA ASP A 151 5.86 -34.12 -20.65
C ASP A 151 6.18 -34.01 -22.15
N THR A 152 5.55 -34.84 -22.97
CA THR A 152 5.63 -34.81 -24.44
C THR A 152 5.04 -33.51 -25.02
N GLU A 153 3.85 -33.11 -24.56
CA GLU A 153 3.19 -31.85 -24.96
C GLU A 153 4.02 -30.63 -24.51
N LEU A 154 4.49 -30.63 -23.26
CA LEU A 154 5.35 -29.58 -22.73
C LEU A 154 6.65 -29.45 -23.53
N MET A 155 7.19 -30.57 -24.01
CA MET A 155 8.38 -30.56 -24.84
C MET A 155 8.13 -29.98 -26.23
N LEU A 156 6.96 -30.21 -26.83
CA LEU A 156 6.56 -29.57 -28.08
C LEU A 156 6.48 -28.04 -27.92
N ILE A 157 5.88 -27.57 -26.82
CA ILE A 157 5.80 -26.15 -26.48
C ILE A 157 7.20 -25.56 -26.29
N ALA A 158 8.04 -26.19 -25.48
CA ALA A 158 9.38 -25.72 -25.17
C ALA A 158 10.27 -25.60 -26.42
N LYS A 159 10.10 -26.47 -27.44
CA LYS A 159 10.82 -26.38 -28.71
C LYS A 159 10.44 -25.17 -29.56
N GLN A 160 9.24 -24.60 -29.36
CA GLN A 160 8.77 -23.42 -30.10
C GLN A 160 8.99 -22.10 -29.35
N ALA A 161 9.30 -22.17 -28.06
CA ALA A 161 9.45 -21.01 -27.20
C ALA A 161 10.82 -20.35 -27.37
N VAL A 162 10.84 -19.01 -27.38
CA VAL A 162 12.06 -18.19 -27.37
C VAL A 162 12.07 -17.28 -26.15
N ARG A 163 13.25 -17.00 -25.59
CA ARG A 163 13.35 -16.04 -24.48
C ARG A 163 13.33 -14.62 -25.04
N ARG A 164 12.51 -13.75 -24.44
CA ARG A 164 12.46 -12.30 -24.69
C ARG A 164 12.82 -11.55 -23.40
N GLU A 165 13.66 -10.53 -23.53
CA GLU A 165 14.08 -9.64 -22.43
C GLU A 165 13.53 -8.24 -22.66
N TYR A 166 12.96 -7.65 -21.63
CA TYR A 166 12.36 -6.33 -21.64
C TYR A 166 12.99 -5.42 -20.59
N ARG A 167 13.10 -4.14 -20.93
CA ARG A 167 13.54 -3.05 -20.07
C ARG A 167 12.32 -2.41 -19.36
N PRO A 168 12.54 -1.72 -18.22
CA PRO A 168 11.50 -0.89 -17.64
C PRO A 168 10.89 0.06 -18.68
N ASP A 169 9.59 0.26 -18.62
CA ASP A 169 8.74 1.07 -19.49
C ASP A 169 8.50 0.54 -20.91
N ASP A 170 9.08 -0.62 -21.29
CA ASP A 170 8.72 -1.30 -22.54
C ASP A 170 7.25 -1.74 -22.52
N VAL A 171 6.60 -1.71 -23.68
CA VAL A 171 5.24 -2.28 -23.86
C VAL A 171 5.34 -3.65 -24.52
N VAL A 172 4.72 -4.66 -23.89
CA VAL A 172 4.67 -6.02 -24.44
C VAL A 172 3.61 -6.13 -25.53
N PHE A 173 2.39 -5.66 -25.24
CA PHE A 173 1.28 -5.53 -26.20
C PHE A 173 0.32 -4.42 -25.75
N GLN A 174 -0.48 -3.93 -26.70
CA GLN A 174 -1.39 -2.80 -26.48
C GLN A 174 -2.86 -3.26 -26.44
N GLN A 175 -3.68 -2.59 -25.62
CA GLN A 175 -5.13 -2.79 -25.61
C GLN A 175 -5.74 -2.63 -27.01
N ASP A 176 -6.82 -3.36 -27.28
CA ASP A 176 -7.59 -3.33 -28.53
C ASP A 176 -6.78 -3.69 -29.79
N THR A 177 -5.60 -4.30 -29.61
CA THR A 177 -4.76 -4.92 -30.65
C THR A 177 -4.71 -6.44 -30.48
N PHE A 178 -4.24 -7.16 -31.50
CA PHE A 178 -3.98 -8.60 -31.38
C PHE A 178 -2.55 -8.82 -30.86
N SER A 179 -2.40 -9.65 -29.83
CA SER A 179 -1.08 -10.17 -29.45
C SER A 179 -0.49 -11.04 -30.55
N ASP A 180 0.84 -11.00 -30.68
CA ASP A 180 1.65 -11.79 -31.62
C ASP A 180 1.84 -13.26 -31.18
N GLY A 181 1.49 -13.58 -29.93
CA GLY A 181 1.61 -14.94 -29.41
C GLY A 181 1.35 -15.04 -27.92
N LEU A 182 1.76 -16.17 -27.36
CA LEU A 182 1.60 -16.50 -25.95
C LEU A 182 2.90 -16.21 -25.19
N TYR A 183 2.77 -15.51 -24.07
CA TYR A 183 3.87 -15.17 -23.19
C TYR A 183 3.79 -15.96 -21.89
N ILE A 184 4.95 -16.31 -21.33
CA ILE A 184 5.11 -17.02 -20.06
C ILE A 184 6.16 -16.27 -19.25
N LEU A 185 5.78 -15.73 -18.10
CA LEU A 185 6.69 -14.93 -17.26
C LEU A 185 7.79 -15.81 -16.65
N ILE A 186 9.06 -15.46 -16.84
CA ILE A 186 10.20 -16.12 -16.17
C ILE A 186 10.46 -15.40 -14.85
N GLU A 187 10.66 -14.09 -14.93
CA GLU A 187 10.89 -13.16 -13.82
C GLU A 187 10.54 -11.74 -14.28
N GLY A 188 10.13 -10.87 -13.36
CA GLY A 188 9.80 -9.49 -13.70
C GLY A 188 8.57 -8.96 -12.98
N ASN A 189 8.01 -7.88 -13.51
CA ASN A 189 6.72 -7.34 -13.10
C ASN A 189 6.08 -6.62 -14.29
N ILE A 190 4.88 -7.07 -14.67
CA ILE A 190 4.12 -6.52 -15.78
C ILE A 190 2.86 -5.88 -15.22
N ARG A 191 2.70 -4.59 -15.44
CA ARG A 191 1.51 -3.83 -15.08
C ARG A 191 0.50 -3.90 -16.22
N MET A 192 -0.76 -4.20 -15.88
CA MET A 192 -1.85 -4.33 -16.83
C MET A 192 -2.79 -3.14 -16.68
N GLU A 193 -2.93 -2.30 -17.70
CA GLU A 193 -3.79 -1.12 -17.63
C GLU A 193 -4.65 -0.99 -18.87
N ARG A 194 -5.87 -0.49 -18.68
CA ARG A 194 -6.72 -0.04 -19.78
C ARG A 194 -7.03 1.44 -19.59
N ILE A 195 -6.84 2.23 -20.64
CA ILE A 195 -7.24 3.64 -20.68
C ILE A 195 -8.58 3.72 -21.37
N GLU A 196 -9.53 4.37 -20.71
CA GLU A 196 -10.89 4.55 -21.17
C GLU A 196 -11.31 6.00 -20.94
N HIS A 197 -11.38 6.75 -22.05
CA HIS A 197 -11.55 8.20 -22.02
C HIS A 197 -10.48 8.86 -21.14
N THR A 198 -10.85 9.43 -19.98
CA THR A 198 -9.93 10.04 -19.01
C THR A 198 -9.67 9.16 -17.79
N GLN A 199 -10.19 7.94 -17.75
CA GLN A 199 -10.05 7.03 -16.62
C GLN A 199 -9.00 5.94 -16.90
N ARG A 200 -8.18 5.65 -15.89
CA ARG A 200 -7.20 4.56 -15.90
C ARG A 200 -7.74 3.37 -15.12
N LEU A 201 -7.88 2.24 -15.78
CA LEU A 201 -8.32 0.97 -15.18
C LEU A 201 -7.11 0.05 -14.96
N SER A 202 -6.48 0.14 -13.79
CA SER A 202 -5.39 -0.75 -13.43
C SER A 202 -5.91 -2.12 -12.99
N GLN A 203 -5.49 -3.15 -13.73
CA GLN A 203 -5.72 -4.55 -13.40
C GLN A 203 -4.54 -5.11 -12.59
N TRP A 204 -4.72 -6.31 -12.04
CA TRP A 204 -3.69 -6.94 -11.24
C TRP A 204 -2.43 -7.20 -12.07
N PRO A 205 -1.25 -6.86 -11.56
CA PRO A 205 -0.01 -7.07 -12.26
C PRO A 205 0.31 -8.56 -12.37
N ILE A 206 1.14 -8.90 -13.35
CA ILE A 206 1.67 -10.25 -13.52
C ILE A 206 3.11 -10.23 -13.00
N SER A 207 3.34 -10.89 -11.87
CA SER A 207 4.66 -11.03 -11.24
C SER A 207 5.04 -12.47 -10.92
N ASP A 208 4.10 -13.40 -11.04
CA ASP A 208 4.31 -14.80 -10.67
C ASP A 208 4.99 -15.57 -11.79
N GLN A 209 6.11 -16.22 -11.45
CA GLN A 209 6.85 -17.05 -12.39
C GLN A 209 5.94 -18.18 -12.95
N GLY A 210 5.97 -18.35 -14.27
CA GLY A 210 5.21 -19.36 -15.01
C GLY A 210 3.80 -18.91 -15.42
N PHE A 211 3.36 -17.71 -15.04
CA PHE A 211 2.05 -17.20 -15.45
C PHE A 211 2.02 -16.87 -16.93
N ILE A 212 0.88 -17.13 -17.58
CA ILE A 212 0.72 -16.89 -19.02
C ILE A 212 -0.11 -15.63 -19.31
N PHE A 213 0.19 -14.95 -20.41
CA PHE A 213 -0.53 -13.76 -20.89
C PHE A 213 -0.39 -13.59 -22.42
N GLY A 214 -1.14 -12.67 -23.02
CA GLY A 214 -1.25 -12.55 -24.49
C GLY A 214 -2.10 -13.64 -25.17
N TRP A 215 -2.81 -14.45 -24.38
CA TRP A 215 -3.63 -15.56 -24.87
C TRP A 215 -4.92 -15.20 -25.64
N PRO A 216 -5.51 -13.99 -25.59
CA PRO A 216 -6.69 -13.64 -26.41
C PRO A 216 -6.54 -13.93 -27.92
N CYS A 217 -5.32 -13.83 -28.46
CA CYS A 217 -5.05 -14.18 -29.85
C CYS A 217 -5.41 -15.65 -30.20
N MET A 218 -5.36 -16.57 -29.22
CA MET A 218 -5.69 -18.00 -29.37
C MET A 218 -7.17 -18.26 -29.59
N ILE A 219 -8.01 -17.26 -29.32
CA ILE A 219 -9.44 -17.26 -29.58
C ILE A 219 -9.83 -16.16 -30.57
N ALA A 220 -8.87 -15.62 -31.33
CA ALA A 220 -9.11 -14.55 -32.30
C ALA A 220 -9.79 -13.31 -31.70
N GLU A 221 -9.41 -12.95 -30.47
CA GLU A 221 -9.84 -11.73 -29.79
C GLU A 221 -8.66 -10.79 -29.54
N LYS A 222 -8.99 -9.50 -29.37
CA LYS A 222 -8.02 -8.43 -29.08
C LYS A 222 -7.77 -8.31 -27.58
N GLU A 223 -6.61 -7.79 -27.19
CA GLU A 223 -6.26 -7.54 -25.79
C GLU A 223 -7.20 -6.55 -25.12
N ILE A 224 -7.55 -6.80 -23.85
CA ILE A 224 -8.38 -5.88 -23.05
C ILE A 224 -7.52 -4.72 -22.51
N CYS A 225 -6.26 -5.00 -22.17
CA CYS A 225 -5.36 -4.08 -21.50
C CYS A 225 -4.03 -3.98 -22.26
N THR A 226 -3.32 -2.88 -22.05
CA THR A 226 -1.91 -2.74 -22.40
C THR A 226 -1.06 -3.34 -21.27
N ALA A 227 0.00 -4.05 -21.65
CA ALA A 227 0.95 -4.66 -20.73
C ALA A 227 2.26 -3.86 -20.71
N TYR A 228 2.55 -3.20 -19.58
CA TYR A 228 3.74 -2.38 -19.37
C TYR A 228 4.75 -3.08 -18.48
N VAL A 229 6.03 -2.99 -18.83
CA VAL A 229 7.10 -3.56 -18.03
C VAL A 229 7.51 -2.57 -16.94
N VAL A 230 7.41 -2.96 -15.67
CA VAL A 230 7.70 -2.07 -14.52
C VAL A 230 9.17 -2.13 -14.10
N ARG A 231 9.79 -3.29 -14.27
CA ARG A 231 11.20 -3.55 -14.02
C ARG A 231 11.70 -4.54 -15.07
N ARG A 232 13.01 -4.68 -15.22
CA ARG A 232 13.60 -5.67 -16.13
C ARG A 232 12.86 -7.01 -16.02
N THR A 233 12.35 -7.49 -17.15
CA THR A 233 11.42 -8.63 -17.21
C THR A 233 11.86 -9.59 -18.29
N SER A 234 11.87 -10.87 -17.97
CA SER A 234 12.20 -11.95 -18.89
C SER A 234 11.00 -12.85 -19.10
N THR A 235 10.72 -13.23 -20.34
CA THR A 235 9.59 -14.09 -20.70
C THR A 235 10.02 -15.18 -21.67
N TYR A 236 9.30 -16.31 -21.67
CA TYR A 236 9.27 -17.16 -22.84
C TYR A 236 8.08 -16.76 -23.71
N PHE A 237 8.32 -16.66 -25.01
CA PHE A 237 7.34 -16.28 -26.00
C PHE A 237 7.16 -17.40 -27.03
N ILE A 238 5.92 -17.68 -27.40
CA ILE A 238 5.56 -18.65 -28.43
C ILE A 238 4.67 -17.93 -29.45
N GLU A 239 5.13 -17.89 -30.69
CA GLU A 239 4.40 -17.26 -31.79
C GLU A 239 3.03 -17.92 -32.02
N ASN A 240 1.99 -17.11 -32.24
CA ASN A 240 0.61 -17.58 -32.41
C ASN A 240 0.48 -18.61 -33.56
N THR A 241 1.18 -18.40 -34.68
CA THR A 241 1.16 -19.30 -35.85
C THR A 241 1.72 -20.69 -35.52
N ARG A 242 2.82 -20.74 -34.75
CA ARG A 242 3.47 -21.98 -34.31
C ARG A 242 2.62 -22.73 -33.30
N LEU A 243 2.08 -22.03 -32.31
CA LEU A 243 1.22 -22.66 -31.29
C LEU A 243 -0.05 -23.23 -31.91
N ASN A 244 -0.73 -22.48 -32.79
CA ASN A 244 -1.91 -22.99 -33.50
C ASN A 244 -1.59 -24.21 -34.37
N SER A 245 -0.40 -24.28 -34.96
CA SER A 245 0.02 -25.44 -35.74
C SER A 245 0.14 -26.70 -34.87
N LEU A 246 0.70 -26.56 -33.65
CA LEU A 246 0.75 -27.66 -32.69
C LEU A 246 -0.65 -28.10 -32.25
N LEU A 247 -1.53 -27.16 -31.90
CA LEU A 247 -2.90 -27.48 -31.48
C LEU A 247 -3.71 -28.17 -32.60
N LYS A 248 -3.51 -27.79 -33.87
CA LYS A 248 -4.17 -28.46 -35.00
C LYS A 248 -3.66 -29.88 -35.25
N SER A 249 -2.42 -30.17 -34.86
CA SER A 249 -1.79 -31.48 -35.10
C SER A 249 -2.23 -32.57 -34.13
N ASP A 250 -2.72 -32.19 -32.95
CA ASP A 250 -3.14 -33.12 -31.89
C ASP A 250 -4.40 -32.61 -31.19
N ASN A 251 -5.52 -33.32 -31.40
CA ASN A 251 -6.81 -32.96 -30.82
C ASN A 251 -6.87 -33.13 -29.29
N SER A 252 -6.14 -34.10 -28.73
CA SER A 252 -6.06 -34.30 -27.28
C SER A 252 -5.37 -33.12 -26.62
N PHE A 253 -4.24 -32.71 -27.20
CA PHE A 253 -3.49 -31.54 -26.75
C PHE A 253 -4.31 -30.26 -26.87
N ALA A 254 -5.03 -30.06 -28.00
CA ALA A 254 -5.91 -28.91 -28.18
C ALA A 254 -7.04 -28.86 -27.15
N LEU A 255 -7.70 -29.99 -26.90
CA LEU A 255 -8.78 -30.09 -25.92
C LEU A 255 -8.29 -29.71 -24.53
N ARG A 256 -7.12 -30.24 -24.15
CA ARG A 256 -6.47 -29.92 -22.86
C ARG A 256 -6.13 -28.43 -22.77
N PHE A 257 -5.54 -27.87 -23.82
CA PHE A 257 -5.19 -26.45 -23.88
C PHE A 257 -6.41 -25.54 -23.69
N TYR A 258 -7.48 -25.74 -24.46
CA TYR A 258 -8.67 -24.89 -24.37
C TYR A 258 -9.49 -25.15 -23.09
N THR A 259 -9.42 -26.35 -22.52
CA THR A 259 -9.96 -26.60 -21.17
C THR A 259 -9.25 -25.76 -20.12
N ARG A 260 -7.91 -25.72 -20.16
CA ARG A 260 -7.10 -24.87 -19.26
C ARG A 260 -7.30 -23.39 -19.53
N LEU A 261 -7.53 -22.99 -20.79
CA LEU A 261 -7.83 -21.60 -21.13
C LEU A 261 -9.17 -21.15 -20.56
N ASN A 262 -10.23 -21.97 -20.65
CA ASN A 262 -11.51 -21.69 -20.00
C ASN A 262 -11.37 -21.51 -18.48
N TRP A 263 -10.58 -22.38 -17.82
CA TRP A 263 -10.27 -22.22 -16.40
C TRP A 263 -9.54 -20.89 -16.11
N LEU A 264 -8.59 -20.49 -16.97
CA LEU A 264 -7.85 -19.25 -16.81
C LEU A 264 -8.78 -18.03 -16.94
N VAL A 265 -9.64 -18.00 -17.97
CA VAL A 265 -10.60 -16.91 -18.20
C VAL A 265 -11.56 -16.78 -17.02
N ASP A 266 -12.11 -17.87 -16.50
CA ASP A 266 -13.00 -17.82 -15.33
C ASP A 266 -12.31 -17.16 -14.12
N ASN A 267 -11.04 -17.50 -13.87
CA ASN A 267 -10.27 -16.85 -12.81
C ASN A 267 -10.04 -15.36 -13.05
N HIS A 268 -9.82 -14.94 -14.30
CA HIS A 268 -9.72 -13.51 -14.63
C HIS A 268 -11.05 -12.78 -14.42
N ILE A 269 -12.19 -13.42 -14.72
CA ILE A 269 -13.51 -12.85 -14.42
C ILE A 269 -13.69 -12.68 -12.91
N ASN A 270 -13.32 -13.71 -12.12
CA ASN A 270 -13.36 -13.63 -10.65
C ASN A 270 -12.49 -12.46 -10.15
N ALA A 271 -11.26 -12.33 -10.66
CA ALA A 271 -10.37 -11.24 -10.30
C ALA A 271 -10.96 -9.86 -10.66
N ALA A 272 -11.57 -9.72 -11.84
CA ALA A 272 -12.22 -8.46 -12.25
C ALA A 272 -13.40 -8.08 -11.34
N PHE A 273 -14.17 -9.06 -10.87
CA PHE A 273 -15.26 -8.83 -9.91
C PHE A 273 -14.75 -8.45 -8.52
N ILE A 274 -13.71 -9.13 -8.02
CA ILE A 274 -13.05 -8.78 -6.75
C ILE A 274 -12.49 -7.36 -6.82
N ARG A 275 -11.87 -6.99 -7.95
CA ARG A 275 -11.33 -5.66 -8.17
C ARG A 275 -12.42 -4.59 -8.15
N PHE A 276 -13.58 -4.86 -8.75
CA PHE A 276 -14.74 -3.97 -8.68
C PHE A 276 -15.15 -3.72 -7.21
N LEU A 277 -15.23 -4.77 -6.38
CA LEU A 277 -15.59 -4.62 -4.97
C LEU A 277 -14.56 -3.81 -4.16
N SER A 278 -13.27 -4.04 -4.42
CA SER A 278 -12.18 -3.25 -3.84
C SER A 278 -12.34 -1.76 -4.10
N LEU A 279 -12.62 -1.42 -5.36
CA LEU A 279 -12.86 -0.04 -5.77
C LEU A 279 -14.15 0.52 -5.16
N HIS A 280 -15.22 -0.28 -5.10
CA HIS A 280 -16.53 0.15 -4.63
C HIS A 280 -16.53 0.48 -3.13
N PHE A 281 -15.87 -0.35 -2.31
CA PHE A 281 -15.84 -0.17 -0.86
C PHE A 281 -14.67 0.68 -0.36
N ASN A 282 -13.65 0.90 -1.19
CA ASN A 282 -12.36 1.46 -0.76
C ASN A 282 -11.79 0.73 0.49
N ALA A 283 -12.03 -0.59 0.57
CA ALA A 283 -11.74 -1.40 1.75
C ALA A 283 -10.99 -2.68 1.35
N ASN A 284 -9.66 -2.61 1.35
CA ASN A 284 -8.78 -3.72 0.97
C ASN A 284 -8.98 -4.95 1.89
N GLN A 285 -9.25 -4.74 3.17
CA GLN A 285 -9.49 -5.83 4.12
C GLN A 285 -10.75 -6.64 3.79
N LEU A 286 -11.87 -5.97 3.48
CA LEU A 286 -13.11 -6.61 3.05
C LEU A 286 -12.93 -7.34 1.71
N THR A 287 -12.16 -6.75 0.80
CA THR A 287 -11.83 -7.37 -0.49
C THR A 287 -11.06 -8.67 -0.30
N ILE A 288 -10.09 -8.70 0.62
CA ILE A 288 -9.27 -9.88 0.92
C ILE A 288 -10.11 -10.97 1.55
N GLN A 289 -10.99 -10.62 2.49
CA GLN A 289 -11.96 -11.55 3.05
C GLN A 289 -12.77 -12.22 1.93
N TYR A 290 -13.35 -11.42 1.03
CA TYR A 290 -14.12 -11.94 -0.10
C TYR A 290 -13.30 -12.81 -1.05
N LEU A 291 -12.08 -12.38 -1.39
CA LEU A 291 -11.18 -13.19 -2.22
C LEU A 291 -10.99 -14.57 -1.60
N ILE A 292 -10.65 -14.66 -0.32
CA ILE A 292 -10.38 -15.94 0.35
C ILE A 292 -11.65 -16.79 0.43
N GLU A 293 -12.79 -16.20 0.80
CA GLU A 293 -14.08 -16.88 0.89
C GLU A 293 -14.57 -17.40 -0.47
N SER A 294 -14.36 -16.64 -1.55
CA SER A 294 -14.73 -17.07 -2.92
C SER A 294 -13.99 -18.34 -3.35
N TYR A 295 -12.78 -18.56 -2.82
CA TYR A 295 -11.96 -19.75 -3.05
C TYR A 295 -12.05 -20.77 -1.92
N GLN A 296 -12.89 -20.58 -0.89
CA GLN A 296 -12.91 -21.44 0.32
C GLN A 296 -13.11 -22.92 0.02
N THR A 297 -13.90 -23.24 -1.00
CA THR A 297 -14.17 -24.63 -1.41
C THR A 297 -13.05 -25.24 -2.27
N GLN A 298 -12.08 -24.43 -2.69
CA GLN A 298 -10.98 -24.78 -3.59
C GLN A 298 -9.60 -24.76 -2.93
N ILE A 299 -9.50 -24.24 -1.71
CA ILE A 299 -8.30 -24.28 -0.85
C ILE A 299 -8.50 -25.28 0.29
N LYS A 300 -7.41 -25.78 0.87
CA LYS A 300 -7.48 -26.74 1.98
C LYS A 300 -8.15 -26.08 3.19
N ALA A 301 -8.93 -26.85 3.96
CA ALA A 301 -9.50 -26.36 5.22
C ALA A 301 -8.40 -25.97 6.23
N SER A 302 -7.23 -26.59 6.14
CA SER A 302 -6.04 -26.28 6.93
C SER A 302 -5.20 -25.13 6.39
N SER A 303 -5.62 -24.46 5.31
CA SER A 303 -4.85 -23.37 4.71
C SER A 303 -4.80 -22.16 5.65
N GLU A 304 -3.61 -21.58 5.85
CA GLU A 304 -3.46 -20.39 6.68
C GLU A 304 -4.09 -19.14 6.07
N LEU A 305 -4.48 -19.19 4.78
CA LEU A 305 -5.26 -18.14 4.13
C LEU A 305 -6.52 -17.78 4.92
N HIS A 306 -7.19 -18.76 5.54
CA HIS A 306 -8.40 -18.52 6.33
C HIS A 306 -8.16 -17.61 7.54
N GLN A 307 -6.91 -17.47 8.01
CA GLN A 307 -6.56 -16.61 9.15
C GLN A 307 -6.37 -15.14 8.73
N ILE A 308 -6.01 -14.89 7.47
CA ILE A 308 -5.63 -13.57 6.97
C ILE A 308 -6.71 -12.50 7.24
N PRO A 309 -8.01 -12.71 6.96
CA PRO A 309 -9.02 -11.69 7.20
C PRO A 309 -9.12 -11.29 8.68
N HIS A 310 -8.85 -12.24 9.59
CA HIS A 310 -8.87 -11.99 11.03
C HIS A 310 -7.62 -11.23 11.49
N LEU A 311 -6.44 -11.64 11.01
CA LEU A 311 -5.17 -11.00 11.35
C LEU A 311 -5.08 -9.55 10.86
N LEU A 312 -5.77 -9.22 9.76
CA LEU A 312 -5.79 -7.85 9.25
C LEU A 312 -6.64 -6.89 10.10
N LYS A 313 -7.58 -7.39 10.92
CA LYS A 313 -8.50 -6.54 11.72
C LYS A 313 -7.78 -5.68 12.75
N HIS A 314 -6.68 -6.17 13.32
CA HIS A 314 -5.95 -5.45 14.37
C HIS A 314 -4.55 -5.06 13.90
N ARG A 315 -4.17 -3.81 14.19
CA ARG A 315 -2.85 -3.24 13.81
C ARG A 315 -1.68 -4.11 14.26
N THR A 316 -1.77 -4.71 15.45
CA THR A 316 -0.72 -5.51 16.08
C THR A 316 -0.58 -6.91 15.48
N THR A 317 -1.58 -7.39 14.74
CA THR A 317 -1.56 -8.72 14.11
C THR A 317 -1.34 -8.66 12.61
N LYS A 318 -1.34 -7.46 11.99
CA LYS A 318 -1.12 -7.28 10.55
C LYS A 318 0.20 -7.88 10.08
N TYR A 319 1.27 -7.79 10.87
CA TYR A 319 2.57 -8.35 10.48
C TYR A 319 2.50 -9.86 10.27
N LEU A 320 1.79 -10.61 11.13
CA LEU A 320 1.55 -12.05 10.99
C LEU A 320 0.83 -12.38 9.68
N ALA A 321 -0.15 -11.54 9.29
CA ALA A 321 -0.83 -11.71 8.02
C ALA A 321 0.17 -11.63 6.85
N PHE A 322 1.06 -10.63 6.85
CA PHE A 322 2.08 -10.49 5.81
C PHE A 322 3.08 -11.64 5.81
N GLU A 323 3.50 -12.15 6.97
CA GLU A 323 4.39 -13.31 7.07
C GLU A 323 3.77 -14.56 6.46
N ILE A 324 2.52 -14.88 6.82
CA ILE A 324 1.78 -16.01 6.23
C ILE A 324 1.66 -15.84 4.72
N LEU A 325 1.30 -14.65 4.23
CA LEU A 325 1.17 -14.40 2.79
C LEU A 325 2.51 -14.61 2.07
N HIS A 326 3.62 -14.12 2.62
CA HIS A 326 4.95 -14.33 2.04
C HIS A 326 5.39 -15.80 2.09
N GLN A 327 5.14 -16.51 3.19
CA GLN A 327 5.41 -17.94 3.29
C GLN A 327 4.60 -18.74 2.26
N LEU A 328 3.32 -18.41 2.09
CA LEU A 328 2.46 -19.07 1.09
C LEU A 328 2.93 -18.82 -0.34
N ILE A 329 3.57 -17.69 -0.64
CA ILE A 329 4.22 -17.47 -1.94
C ILE A 329 5.34 -18.48 -2.21
N GLU A 330 6.10 -18.84 -1.18
CA GLU A 330 7.26 -19.73 -1.32
C GLU A 330 6.85 -21.21 -1.31
N VAL A 331 6.05 -21.63 -0.33
CA VAL A 331 5.78 -23.05 -0.07
C VAL A 331 4.32 -23.48 -0.32
N GLY A 332 3.42 -22.53 -0.61
CA GLY A 332 2.01 -22.81 -0.83
C GLY A 332 1.73 -23.57 -2.13
N THR A 333 0.52 -24.12 -2.24
CA THR A 333 0.01 -24.68 -3.51
C THR A 333 -0.12 -23.60 -4.59
N SER A 334 -0.25 -23.98 -5.86
CA SER A 334 -0.44 -23.04 -6.98
C SER A 334 -1.60 -22.05 -6.77
N ARG A 335 -2.68 -22.48 -6.08
CA ARG A 335 -3.81 -21.60 -5.73
C ARG A 335 -3.48 -20.67 -4.56
N GLU A 336 -2.85 -21.20 -3.51
CA GLU A 336 -2.46 -20.40 -2.35
C GLU A 336 -1.45 -19.31 -2.71
N ARG A 337 -0.42 -19.65 -3.50
CA ARG A 337 0.54 -18.68 -4.04
C ARG A 337 -0.17 -17.54 -4.77
N ARG A 338 -1.14 -17.88 -5.62
CA ARG A 338 -1.91 -16.89 -6.38
C ARG A 338 -2.71 -15.99 -5.45
N ILE A 339 -3.51 -16.56 -4.55
CA ILE A 339 -4.31 -15.77 -3.60
C ILE A 339 -3.41 -14.88 -2.74
N ALA A 340 -2.26 -15.41 -2.30
CA ALA A 340 -1.32 -14.66 -1.49
C ALA A 340 -0.71 -13.46 -2.25
N SER A 341 -0.33 -13.68 -3.52
CA SER A 341 0.21 -12.64 -4.42
C SER A 341 -0.78 -11.49 -4.59
N ILE A 342 -2.06 -11.83 -4.80
CA ILE A 342 -3.16 -10.88 -4.88
C ILE A 342 -3.35 -10.11 -3.58
N CYS A 343 -3.42 -10.80 -2.44
CA CYS A 343 -3.56 -10.13 -1.14
C CYS A 343 -2.41 -9.14 -0.90
N LEU A 344 -1.17 -9.52 -1.20
CA LEU A 344 -0.01 -8.65 -1.07
C LEU A 344 -0.08 -7.43 -1.99
N ASP A 345 -0.63 -7.59 -3.19
CA ASP A 345 -0.85 -6.49 -4.13
C ASP A 345 -1.91 -5.50 -3.63
N LEU A 346 -3.02 -6.01 -3.10
CA LEU A 346 -4.08 -5.20 -2.50
C LEU A 346 -3.64 -4.49 -1.22
N LEU A 347 -2.68 -5.05 -0.47
CA LEU A 347 -2.20 -4.55 0.81
C LEU A 347 -0.95 -3.66 0.71
N ARG A 348 -0.60 -3.11 -0.46
CA ARG A 348 0.65 -2.35 -0.64
C ARG A 348 0.77 -1.16 0.32
N ALA A 349 -0.28 -0.35 0.46
CA ALA A 349 -0.28 0.82 1.35
C ALA A 349 -0.22 0.37 2.82
N GLU A 350 -1.03 -0.62 3.19
CA GLU A 350 -1.04 -1.20 4.53
C GLU A 350 0.30 -1.84 4.89
N LYS A 351 1.03 -2.38 3.92
CA LYS A 351 2.38 -2.90 4.10
C LYS A 351 3.37 -1.79 4.43
N GLN A 352 3.35 -0.68 3.68
CA GLN A 352 4.22 0.45 3.97
C GLN A 352 3.95 1.03 5.35
N GLU A 353 2.68 1.13 5.73
CA GLU A 353 2.30 1.63 7.04
C GLU A 353 2.63 0.66 8.19
N MET A 354 2.48 -0.64 7.96
CA MET A 354 2.94 -1.67 8.92
C MET A 354 4.46 -1.57 9.13
N LEU A 355 5.23 -1.41 8.05
CA LEU A 355 6.68 -1.22 8.14
C LEU A 355 7.03 0.08 8.87
N PHE A 356 6.33 1.18 8.60
CA PHE A 356 6.49 2.44 9.34
C PHE A 356 6.25 2.25 10.83
N LEU A 357 5.17 1.57 11.24
CA LEU A 357 4.88 1.27 12.64
C LEU A 357 5.98 0.43 13.30
N ARG A 358 6.53 -0.55 12.58
CA ARG A 358 7.66 -1.35 13.07
C ARG A 358 8.91 -0.50 13.29
N HIS A 359 9.23 0.41 12.38
CA HIS A 359 10.36 1.33 12.56
C HIS A 359 10.08 2.39 13.64
N LEU A 360 8.82 2.77 13.85
CA LEU A 360 8.44 3.63 14.97
C LEU A 360 8.68 2.91 16.30
N GLN A 361 8.35 1.62 16.37
CA GLN A 361 8.66 0.76 17.51
C GLN A 361 10.18 0.59 17.71
N GLU A 362 10.96 0.43 16.63
CA GLU A 362 12.43 0.39 16.68
C GLU A 362 13.02 1.67 17.30
N VAL A 363 12.47 2.86 16.99
CA VAL A 363 12.91 4.11 17.62
C VAL A 363 12.74 4.07 19.15
N TYR A 364 11.66 3.47 19.64
CA TYR A 364 11.44 3.26 21.08
C TYR A 364 12.46 2.28 21.66
N GLU A 365 12.59 1.09 21.05
CA GLU A 365 13.45 0.00 21.52
C GLU A 365 14.93 0.38 21.54
N VAL A 366 15.41 1.13 20.55
CA VAL A 366 16.78 1.64 20.50
C VAL A 366 17.12 2.51 21.72
N VAL A 367 16.13 3.19 22.29
CA VAL A 367 16.30 3.99 23.50
C VAL A 367 16.14 3.12 24.75
N THR A 368 15.12 2.27 24.81
CA THR A 368 14.76 1.56 26.05
C THR A 368 15.52 0.27 26.31
N ASP A 369 15.92 -0.47 25.28
CA ASP A 369 16.44 -1.85 25.38
C ASP A 369 17.97 -1.90 25.44
N THR A 370 18.58 -0.82 25.91
CA THR A 370 20.03 -0.70 26.10
C THR A 370 20.48 -1.47 27.34
N ASN A 371 21.22 -2.57 27.13
CA ASN A 371 21.75 -3.46 28.19
C ASN A 371 22.89 -2.86 29.04
N ARG A 372 23.30 -1.62 28.76
CA ARG A 372 24.30 -0.84 29.51
C ARG A 372 23.61 0.46 29.88
N GLU A 373 23.93 1.08 31.02
CA GLU A 373 23.58 2.50 31.23
C GLU A 373 24.26 3.29 30.11
N PRO A 374 23.53 3.67 29.05
CA PRO A 374 24.16 4.24 27.88
C PRO A 374 24.42 5.72 28.15
N ASP A 375 25.48 6.27 27.57
CA ASP A 375 25.64 7.71 27.56
C ASP A 375 24.43 8.34 26.84
N ALA A 376 23.88 9.41 27.41
CA ALA A 376 22.68 10.05 26.88
C ALA A 376 22.93 10.61 25.47
N ALA A 377 24.15 11.09 25.18
CA ALA A 377 24.49 11.60 23.85
C ALA A 377 24.57 10.46 22.82
N GLU A 378 25.22 9.34 23.17
CA GLU A 378 25.20 8.13 22.32
C GLU A 378 23.77 7.63 22.06
N THR A 379 22.92 7.62 23.08
CA THR A 379 21.51 7.21 22.96
C THR A 379 20.74 8.13 22.02
N ARG A 380 20.92 9.46 22.14
CA ARG A 380 20.32 10.44 21.21
C ARG A 380 20.80 10.22 19.78
N LYS A 381 22.07 9.88 19.57
CA LYS A 381 22.62 9.56 18.24
C LYS A 381 22.01 8.30 17.64
N ALA A 382 21.86 7.25 18.44
CA ALA A 382 21.20 6.03 17.99
C ALA A 382 19.72 6.27 17.65
N CYS A 383 19.01 7.01 18.50
CA CYS A 383 17.63 7.45 18.26
C CYS A 383 17.52 8.27 16.97
N SER A 384 18.40 9.26 16.76
CA SER A 384 18.46 10.06 15.52
C SER A 384 18.64 9.18 14.28
N ALA A 385 19.54 8.20 14.32
CA ALA A 385 19.75 7.27 13.22
C ALA A 385 18.51 6.42 12.91
N ALA A 386 17.78 5.97 13.95
CA ALA A 386 16.52 5.25 13.78
C ALA A 386 15.42 6.15 13.19
N VAL A 387 15.32 7.40 13.65
CA VAL A 387 14.36 8.39 13.11
C VAL A 387 14.67 8.73 11.65
N ARG A 388 15.94 8.85 11.25
CA ARG A 388 16.29 9.05 9.83
C ARG A 388 15.78 7.91 8.94
N ARG A 389 15.88 6.66 9.41
CA ARG A 389 15.28 5.51 8.71
C ARG A 389 13.76 5.61 8.67
N LEU A 390 13.13 6.03 9.77
CA LEU A 390 11.68 6.25 9.82
C LEU A 390 11.22 7.31 8.80
N CYS A 391 11.99 8.39 8.61
CA CYS A 391 11.67 9.45 7.66
C CYS A 391 11.71 9.02 6.18
N THR A 392 12.26 7.86 5.84
CA THR A 392 12.24 7.37 4.44
C THR A 392 10.88 6.82 4.01
N PHE A 393 9.91 6.71 4.92
CA PHE A 393 8.58 6.17 4.67
C PHE A 393 7.54 7.22 4.25
N PHE A 394 7.87 8.51 4.32
CA PHE A 394 6.97 9.58 3.93
C PHE A 394 7.71 10.69 3.18
N ASP A 395 7.02 11.33 2.24
CA ASP A 395 7.56 12.49 1.55
C ASP A 395 7.50 13.72 2.45
N TYR A 396 8.54 14.53 2.39
CA TYR A 396 8.60 15.82 3.08
C TYR A 396 9.21 16.92 2.19
N GLN A 397 8.86 18.16 2.49
CA GLN A 397 9.47 19.36 1.92
C GLN A 397 10.07 20.19 3.06
N MET A 398 11.29 20.66 2.85
CA MET A 398 12.02 21.48 3.82
C MET A 398 12.50 22.76 3.15
N GLU A 399 12.15 23.89 3.74
CA GLU A 399 12.55 25.24 3.30
C GLU A 399 13.36 25.95 4.39
N GLY A 400 14.11 26.99 4.00
CA GLY A 400 14.83 27.84 4.94
C GLY A 400 16.12 27.27 5.51
N TRP A 401 16.69 26.20 4.92
CA TRP A 401 17.95 25.59 5.39
C TRP A 401 19.11 26.59 5.55
N HIS A 402 19.17 27.59 4.66
CA HIS A 402 20.18 28.65 4.69
C HIS A 402 20.03 29.63 5.86
N HIS A 403 18.90 29.62 6.57
CA HIS A 403 18.69 30.41 7.79
C HIS A 403 19.33 29.79 9.02
N LEU A 404 19.76 28.53 8.97
CA LEU A 404 20.38 27.86 10.11
C LEU A 404 21.70 28.56 10.50
N PRO A 405 21.88 28.90 11.79
CA PRO A 405 23.15 29.43 12.28
C PRO A 405 24.34 28.56 11.93
N ASP A 406 25.51 29.17 11.76
CA ASP A 406 26.74 28.42 11.42
C ASP A 406 27.28 27.60 12.60
N LYS A 407 27.09 28.09 13.83
CA LYS A 407 27.49 27.42 15.06
C LYS A 407 26.26 26.95 15.85
N PRO A 408 26.38 25.86 16.64
CA PRO A 408 25.31 25.42 17.53
C PRO A 408 25.31 26.27 18.82
N GLY A 409 24.41 25.94 19.77
CA GLY A 409 24.20 26.71 21.01
C GLY A 409 23.01 27.66 20.91
N HIS A 410 21.95 27.25 20.20
CA HIS A 410 20.78 28.08 19.93
C HIS A 410 19.46 27.40 20.31
N ILE A 411 18.39 28.19 20.44
CA ILE A 411 17.07 27.73 20.85
C ILE A 411 16.18 27.58 19.62
N PHE A 412 15.72 26.37 19.36
CA PHE A 412 14.81 26.03 18.27
C PHE A 412 13.38 25.96 18.79
N ILE A 413 12.50 26.81 18.27
CA ILE A 413 11.07 26.81 18.62
C ILE A 413 10.21 26.32 17.46
N TYR A 414 9.12 25.64 17.75
CA TYR A 414 8.23 25.09 16.72
C TYR A 414 6.78 24.98 17.20
N ASN A 415 5.82 25.01 16.28
CA ASN A 415 4.43 24.65 16.61
C ASN A 415 4.29 23.14 16.81
N HIS A 416 3.54 22.73 17.82
CA HIS A 416 3.46 21.35 18.27
C HIS A 416 2.17 20.67 17.80
N LEU A 417 2.32 19.58 17.07
CA LEU A 417 1.25 18.81 16.48
C LEU A 417 0.97 17.52 17.26
N LEU A 418 -0.29 17.07 17.21
CA LEU A 418 -0.72 15.78 17.71
C LEU A 418 -0.14 14.66 16.85
N ASN A 419 0.14 13.50 17.45
CA ASN A 419 0.41 12.31 16.65
C ASN A 419 -0.91 11.67 16.21
N HIS A 420 -0.92 11.09 15.01
CA HIS A 420 -2.07 10.32 14.55
C HIS A 420 -2.33 9.13 15.50
N PRO A 421 -3.58 8.85 15.93
CA PRO A 421 -3.88 7.77 16.86
C PRO A 421 -3.39 6.38 16.41
N ASP A 422 -3.38 6.13 15.10
CA ASP A 422 -2.86 4.87 14.54
C ASP A 422 -1.38 4.65 14.81
N TYR A 423 -0.61 5.71 15.09
CA TYR A 423 0.83 5.69 15.40
C TYR A 423 1.12 5.66 16.90
N THR A 424 0.09 5.44 17.71
CA THR A 424 0.26 5.16 19.14
C THR A 424 0.79 3.74 19.33
N LEU A 425 1.97 3.60 19.90
CA LEU A 425 2.59 2.32 20.23
C LEU A 425 1.83 1.62 21.36
N ASN A 426 2.27 0.41 21.71
CA ASN A 426 1.73 -0.32 22.85
C ASN A 426 1.92 0.49 24.14
N ASN A 427 1.12 0.19 25.17
CA ASN A 427 1.09 0.95 26.43
C ASN A 427 0.73 2.45 26.24
N ASN A 428 0.01 2.77 25.15
CA ASN A 428 -0.44 4.13 24.83
C ASN A 428 0.69 5.16 24.68
N PHE A 429 1.91 4.71 24.34
CA PHE A 429 3.05 5.59 24.16
C PHE A 429 3.06 6.21 22.76
N GLN A 430 3.40 7.50 22.68
CA GLN A 430 3.48 8.24 21.42
C GLN A 430 4.83 8.94 21.29
N ILE A 431 5.53 8.66 20.19
CA ILE A 431 6.74 9.37 19.81
C ILE A 431 6.33 10.66 19.11
N THR A 432 6.73 11.81 19.64
CA THR A 432 6.46 13.13 19.03
C THR A 432 7.23 13.31 17.73
N LEU A 433 6.63 12.96 16.59
CA LEU A 433 7.33 12.82 15.30
C LEU A 433 8.07 14.09 14.86
N GLU A 434 7.43 15.25 14.93
CA GLU A 434 7.99 16.53 14.49
C GLU A 434 9.27 16.94 15.24
N SER A 435 9.30 16.73 16.56
CA SER A 435 10.46 17.09 17.38
C SER A 435 11.63 16.13 17.18
N HIS A 436 11.34 14.84 16.96
CA HIS A 436 12.35 13.86 16.57
C HIS A 436 12.85 14.15 15.15
N PHE A 437 11.98 14.61 14.26
CA PHE A 437 12.37 15.08 12.92
C PHE A 437 13.32 16.28 13.00
N ILE A 438 13.02 17.30 13.83
CA ILE A 438 13.94 18.43 14.05
C ILE A 438 15.30 17.93 14.56
N SER A 439 15.32 17.06 15.56
CA SER A 439 16.56 16.46 16.07
C SER A 439 17.34 15.72 14.98
N ALA A 440 16.70 14.82 14.24
CA ALA A 440 17.37 13.88 13.36
C ALA A 440 17.69 14.42 11.96
N MET A 441 16.78 15.23 11.40
CA MET A 441 16.83 15.72 10.02
C MET A 441 17.38 17.13 9.91
N ILE A 442 17.36 17.91 10.99
CA ILE A 442 17.87 19.30 11.00
C ILE A 442 19.15 19.38 11.84
N LEU A 443 19.04 19.19 13.16
CA LEU A 443 20.15 19.46 14.07
C LEU A 443 21.31 18.47 13.88
N ASP A 444 21.02 17.17 13.87
CA ASP A 444 22.06 16.16 13.74
C ASP A 444 22.69 16.16 12.33
N VAL A 445 21.97 16.62 11.31
CA VAL A 445 22.51 16.78 9.95
C VAL A 445 23.42 18.02 9.86
N LYS A 446 23.00 19.16 10.42
CA LYS A 446 23.74 20.43 10.32
C LYS A 446 24.92 20.51 11.28
N TYR A 447 24.73 20.06 12.52
CA TYR A 447 25.68 20.28 13.61
C TYR A 447 26.35 19.00 14.10
N GLY A 448 25.89 17.83 13.64
CA GLY A 448 26.37 16.57 14.16
C GLY A 448 26.01 16.37 15.64
N ASP A 449 24.90 16.94 16.11
CA ASP A 449 24.29 16.63 17.40
C ASP A 449 22.75 16.76 17.32
N PRO A 450 21.96 15.80 17.84
CA PRO A 450 20.48 15.85 17.77
C PRO A 450 19.81 16.90 18.67
N GLY A 451 20.56 17.61 19.51
CA GLY A 451 20.08 18.61 20.45
C GLY A 451 19.43 18.02 21.70
N ILE A 452 19.06 18.93 22.60
CA ILE A 452 18.38 18.64 23.87
C ILE A 452 16.94 19.15 23.80
N ARG A 453 15.97 18.30 24.15
CA ARG A 453 14.56 18.69 24.17
C ARG A 453 14.09 19.05 25.57
N THR A 454 13.07 19.91 25.63
CA THR A 454 12.23 20.03 26.83
C THR A 454 11.07 19.05 26.76
N VAL A 455 10.88 18.25 27.80
CA VAL A 455 9.86 17.19 27.85
C VAL A 455 8.99 17.38 29.07
N ARG A 456 7.67 17.20 28.91
CA ARG A 456 6.73 17.23 30.01
C ARG A 456 7.00 16.06 30.97
N ILE A 457 6.98 16.32 32.28
CA ILE A 457 6.93 15.26 33.28
C ILE A 457 5.64 14.46 33.10
N GLY A 458 5.78 13.16 32.81
CA GLY A 458 4.66 12.24 32.61
C GLY A 458 3.74 12.16 33.83
N ARG A 459 2.49 11.72 33.63
CA ARG A 459 1.63 11.30 34.74
C ARG A 459 2.15 9.98 35.31
N SER A 460 1.81 9.65 36.55
CA SER A 460 2.23 8.41 37.23
C SER A 460 1.91 7.12 36.46
N ARG A 461 0.91 7.13 35.57
CA ARG A 461 0.56 6.00 34.70
C ARG A 461 1.38 5.93 33.39
N GLU A 462 2.16 6.95 33.08
CA GLU A 462 2.93 7.11 31.83
C GLU A 462 4.40 6.68 32.01
N PHE A 463 4.66 5.53 32.66
CA PHE A 463 6.02 5.06 32.94
C PHE A 463 6.91 4.98 31.69
N ALA A 464 6.39 4.43 30.60
CA ALA A 464 7.13 4.31 29.33
C ALA A 464 7.55 5.67 28.76
N HIS A 465 6.74 6.71 28.96
CA HIS A 465 7.09 8.06 28.53
C HIS A 465 8.25 8.63 29.35
N GLN A 466 8.20 8.44 30.66
CA GLN A 466 9.24 8.94 31.55
C GLN A 466 10.58 8.22 31.29
N ASP A 467 10.59 6.88 31.27
CA ASP A 467 11.80 6.07 31.03
C ASP A 467 12.47 6.42 29.69
N TYR A 468 11.68 6.52 28.62
CA TYR A 468 12.18 6.85 27.29
C TYR A 468 12.91 8.20 27.25
N TYR A 469 12.31 9.26 27.81
CA TYR A 469 12.89 10.59 27.73
C TYR A 469 14.01 10.85 28.76
N GLU A 470 14.00 10.15 29.89
CA GLU A 470 15.11 10.17 30.85
C GLU A 470 16.38 9.55 30.25
N LYS A 471 16.27 8.41 29.55
CA LYS A 471 17.41 7.78 28.85
C LYS A 471 18.01 8.65 27.75
N LEU A 472 17.23 9.56 27.16
CA LEU A 472 17.72 10.55 26.19
C LEU A 472 18.42 11.75 26.85
N GLY A 473 18.36 11.87 28.18
CA GLY A 473 18.96 12.97 28.93
C GLY A 473 18.32 14.32 28.64
N TYR A 474 17.02 14.34 28.36
CA TYR A 474 16.27 15.57 28.09
C TYR A 474 15.87 16.31 29.38
N ILE A 475 15.50 17.59 29.23
CA ILE A 475 15.16 18.44 30.37
C ILE A 475 13.67 18.31 30.69
N ASN A 476 13.36 17.84 31.90
CA ASN A 476 11.99 17.64 32.37
C ASN A 476 11.35 18.98 32.82
N VAL A 477 10.12 19.25 32.37
CA VAL A 477 9.34 20.45 32.70
C VAL A 477 7.92 20.10 33.15
N PHE A 478 7.35 20.88 34.07
CA PHE A 478 5.96 20.73 34.48
C PHE A 478 5.01 21.42 33.49
N THR A 479 3.93 20.75 33.09
CA THR A 479 2.81 21.39 32.37
C THR A 479 1.48 21.11 33.05
N LYS A 480 0.37 21.66 32.51
CA LYS A 480 -0.99 21.40 33.00
C LYS A 480 -1.37 19.92 33.00
N GLU A 481 -0.66 19.10 32.23
CA GLU A 481 -0.93 17.67 32.06
C GLU A 481 -0.10 16.77 32.98
N SER A 482 0.87 17.31 33.73
CA SER A 482 1.64 16.56 34.74
C SER A 482 0.82 16.29 36.02
N ASP A 483 1.19 15.27 36.80
CA ASP A 483 0.57 15.01 38.10
C ASP A 483 0.70 16.23 39.04
N SER A 484 -0.31 16.47 39.88
CA SER A 484 -0.33 17.65 40.74
C SER A 484 0.79 17.61 41.77
N THR A 485 1.69 18.58 41.69
CA THR A 485 2.76 18.80 42.67
C THR A 485 2.53 20.10 43.45
N ASP A 486 2.97 20.09 44.71
CA ASP A 486 3.08 21.26 45.59
C ASP A 486 3.82 22.43 44.89
N THR A 487 3.44 23.68 45.20
CA THR A 487 3.97 24.90 44.59
C THR A 487 5.48 25.03 44.75
N ASN A 488 6.03 24.62 45.89
CA ASN A 488 7.47 24.67 46.16
C ASN A 488 8.28 23.77 45.23
N LYS A 489 7.74 22.60 44.84
CA LYS A 489 8.38 21.69 43.89
C LYS A 489 8.35 22.22 42.46
N ARG A 490 7.33 23.01 42.10
CA ARG A 490 7.21 23.65 40.78
C ARG A 490 8.25 24.76 40.58
N ASP A 491 8.46 25.61 41.59
CA ASP A 491 9.46 26.69 41.50
C ASP A 491 10.89 26.13 41.47
N ALA A 492 11.18 25.10 42.28
CA ALA A 492 12.47 24.42 42.25
C ALA A 492 12.77 23.78 40.87
N ALA A 493 11.79 23.09 40.27
CA ALA A 493 11.96 22.50 38.94
C ALA A 493 12.06 23.55 37.82
N ARG A 494 11.38 24.70 37.96
CA ARG A 494 11.52 25.81 37.01
C ARG A 494 12.94 26.37 37.02
N ASN A 495 13.51 26.59 38.21
CA ASN A 495 14.89 27.07 38.32
C ASN A 495 15.88 26.03 37.78
N HIS A 496 15.68 24.75 38.12
CA HIS A 496 16.49 23.65 37.56
C HIS A 496 16.45 23.59 36.02
N PHE A 497 15.29 23.82 35.40
CA PHE A 497 15.17 23.93 33.94
C PHE A 497 16.07 25.04 33.39
N PHE A 498 15.99 26.26 33.94
CA PHE A 498 16.78 27.39 33.44
C PHE A 498 18.28 27.18 33.63
N ASP A 499 18.71 26.68 34.79
CA ASP A 499 20.13 26.44 35.08
C ASP A 499 20.70 25.36 34.14
N THR A 500 19.98 24.26 33.98
CA THR A 500 20.40 23.14 33.11
C THR A 500 20.41 23.54 31.63
N ALA A 501 19.37 24.26 31.18
CA ALA A 501 19.29 24.73 29.80
C ALA A 501 20.38 25.76 29.48
N LYS A 502 20.69 26.67 30.40
CA LYS A 502 21.80 27.62 30.25
C LYS A 502 23.14 26.89 30.12
N ALA A 503 23.40 25.90 30.98
CA ALA A 503 24.62 25.10 30.89
C ALA A 503 24.75 24.40 29.53
N PHE A 504 23.69 23.74 29.05
CA PHE A 504 23.70 23.11 27.72
C PHE A 504 23.97 24.11 26.58
N LEU A 505 23.35 25.30 26.61
CA LEU A 505 23.59 26.33 25.59
C LEU A 505 25.05 26.81 25.60
N LEU A 506 25.62 27.02 26.79
CA LEU A 506 27.02 27.42 26.97
C LEU A 506 28.01 26.35 26.49
N ASP A 507 27.66 25.08 26.66
CA ASP A 507 28.41 23.92 26.16
C ASP A 507 28.21 23.69 24.65
N GLY A 508 27.42 24.54 23.98
CA GLY A 508 27.19 24.49 22.53
C GLY A 508 26.08 23.53 22.09
N TYR A 509 25.26 23.01 23.00
CA TYR A 509 24.09 22.20 22.65
C TYR A 509 22.92 23.08 22.20
N ASN A 510 22.23 22.65 21.15
CA ASN A 510 20.99 23.26 20.72
C ASN A 510 19.82 22.77 21.58
N ILE A 511 18.88 23.66 21.91
CA ILE A 511 17.71 23.31 22.72
C ILE A 511 16.43 23.43 21.88
N ILE A 512 15.61 22.39 21.87
CA ILE A 512 14.33 22.34 21.16
C ILE A 512 13.18 22.53 22.15
N ILE A 513 12.35 23.55 21.93
CA ILE A 513 11.23 23.91 22.81
C ILE A 513 9.95 24.13 22.01
N SER A 514 8.86 23.46 22.39
CA SER A 514 7.52 23.89 21.96
C SER A 514 7.05 24.98 22.93
N PRO A 515 6.92 26.25 22.49
CA PRO A 515 6.48 27.33 23.36
C PRO A 515 5.01 27.17 23.78
N GLU A 516 4.19 26.42 23.05
CA GLU A 516 2.80 26.11 23.42
C GLU A 516 2.75 25.17 24.63
N GLY A 517 3.61 24.15 24.62
CA GLY A 517 3.60 23.06 25.61
C GLY A 517 2.29 22.27 25.66
N THR A 518 1.50 22.34 24.58
CA THR A 518 0.30 21.57 24.26
C THR A 518 0.28 21.39 22.74
N SER A 519 -0.21 20.24 22.26
CA SER A 519 -0.23 19.86 20.84
C SER A 519 -1.60 20.06 20.20
N TYR A 520 -1.64 20.33 18.89
CA TYR A 520 -2.85 20.61 18.12
C TYR A 520 -2.90 19.83 16.79
N ARG A 521 -4.03 19.84 16.09
CA ARG A 521 -4.10 19.35 14.69
C ARG A 521 -3.67 20.44 13.72
N THR A 522 -3.19 20.06 12.53
CA THR A 522 -2.82 21.04 11.50
C THR A 522 -4.01 21.92 11.08
N GLU A 523 -5.23 21.38 11.11
CA GLU A 523 -6.46 22.11 10.77
C GLU A 523 -6.98 23.02 11.88
N ASP A 524 -6.46 22.91 13.11
CA ASP A 524 -6.87 23.74 14.23
C ASP A 524 -6.33 25.18 14.08
N ASP A 525 -6.79 26.06 14.96
CA ASP A 525 -6.26 27.42 15.08
C ASP A 525 -4.89 27.43 15.77
N ILE A 526 -3.84 27.16 14.98
CA ILE A 526 -2.46 27.05 15.44
C ILE A 526 -1.61 28.27 15.04
N PRO A 527 -0.57 28.63 15.81
CA PRO A 527 -0.23 28.06 17.11
C PRO A 527 -1.18 28.50 18.24
N GLY A 528 -1.31 27.65 19.24
CA GLY A 528 -1.84 27.98 20.56
C GLY A 528 -1.02 29.04 21.30
N GLU A 529 -1.35 29.27 22.57
CA GLU A 529 -0.72 30.31 23.38
C GLU A 529 0.75 29.99 23.65
N PHE A 530 1.66 30.92 23.30
CA PHE A 530 3.08 30.77 23.61
C PHE A 530 3.38 31.13 25.06
N LYS A 531 4.12 30.26 25.73
CA LYS A 531 4.67 30.49 27.07
C LYS A 531 6.01 31.26 26.96
N PRO A 532 6.34 32.10 27.95
CA PRO A 532 7.54 32.94 27.90
C PRO A 532 8.85 32.18 28.18
N GLY A 533 8.82 30.88 28.50
CA GLY A 533 9.99 30.12 28.98
C GLY A 533 11.18 30.14 28.04
N ALA A 534 10.99 29.77 26.76
CA ALA A 534 12.06 29.77 25.75
C ALA A 534 12.66 31.17 25.54
N PHE A 535 11.79 32.19 25.59
CA PHE A 535 12.18 33.57 25.34
C PHE A 535 12.92 34.19 26.53
N ARG A 536 12.51 33.88 27.76
CA ARG A 536 13.27 34.26 28.96
C ARG A 536 14.63 33.58 28.99
N LEU A 537 14.69 32.30 28.60
CA LEU A 537 15.95 31.55 28.57
C LEU A 537 16.97 32.24 27.67
N ALA A 538 16.56 32.70 26.48
CA ALA A 538 17.43 33.45 25.59
C ALA A 538 17.97 34.73 26.24
N LEU A 539 17.09 35.59 26.78
CA LEU A 539 17.49 36.87 27.39
C LEU A 539 18.39 36.72 28.63
N GLU A 540 18.27 35.62 29.36
CA GLU A 540 19.03 35.37 30.59
C GLU A 540 20.30 34.53 30.36
N THR A 541 20.65 34.24 29.11
CA THR A 541 21.88 33.51 28.73
C THR A 541 22.85 34.50 28.09
N ASP A 542 24.12 34.48 28.51
CA ASP A 542 25.19 35.33 27.97
C ASP A 542 26.34 34.45 27.46
N PRO A 543 26.73 34.50 26.16
CA PRO A 543 26.14 35.33 25.10
C PRO A 543 24.71 34.93 24.73
N GLU A 544 23.88 35.90 24.35
CA GLU A 544 22.48 35.67 23.99
C GLU A 544 22.37 34.71 22.78
N PRO A 545 21.73 33.53 22.95
CA PRO A 545 21.50 32.60 21.86
C PRO A 545 20.42 33.13 20.92
N MET A 546 20.51 32.76 19.63
CA MET A 546 19.42 33.01 18.69
C MET A 546 18.24 32.09 18.96
N ILE A 547 17.04 32.62 18.71
CA ILE A 547 15.83 31.83 18.52
C ILE A 547 15.70 31.50 17.04
N VAL A 548 15.58 30.22 16.74
CA VAL A 548 15.38 29.67 15.39
C VAL A 548 13.97 29.10 15.30
N PRO A 549 13.01 29.80 14.67
CA PRO A 549 11.63 29.34 14.59
C PRO A 549 11.45 28.35 13.43
N ILE A 550 10.66 27.31 13.65
CA ILE A 550 10.37 26.28 12.65
C ILE A 550 8.85 26.08 12.55
N VAL A 551 8.32 26.22 11.34
CA VAL A 551 6.94 25.85 11.02
C VAL A 551 6.89 24.36 10.69
N MET A 552 5.98 23.62 11.32
CA MET A 552 5.74 22.21 11.09
C MET A 552 4.28 21.99 10.65
N LEU A 553 4.06 21.30 9.53
CA LEU A 553 2.70 20.99 9.03
C LEU A 553 2.59 19.51 8.63
N TYR A 554 1.40 18.94 8.88
CA TYR A 554 0.98 17.59 8.48
C TYR A 554 1.75 16.42 9.12
N PHE A 555 2.53 16.66 10.17
CA PHE A 555 3.13 15.58 10.98
C PHE A 555 2.08 14.83 11.82
N ASP A 556 0.86 15.36 11.92
CA ASP A 556 -0.32 14.74 12.55
C ASP A 556 -1.10 13.78 11.64
N LYS A 557 -0.69 13.66 10.37
CA LYS A 557 -1.36 12.83 9.36
C LYS A 557 -0.72 11.47 9.19
N ARG A 558 -1.44 10.52 8.60
CA ARG A 558 -0.85 9.24 8.18
C ARG A 558 0.14 9.43 7.03
N ILE A 559 1.10 8.52 6.87
CA ILE A 559 2.20 8.63 5.90
C ILE A 559 1.75 8.80 4.44
N HIS A 560 0.52 8.36 4.11
CA HIS A 560 -0.05 8.45 2.77
C HIS A 560 -1.08 9.58 2.60
N GLU A 561 -1.43 10.29 3.67
CA GLU A 561 -2.51 11.30 3.64
C GLU A 561 -2.03 12.69 3.21
N ALA A 562 -0.77 13.04 3.50
CA ALA A 562 -0.24 14.37 3.22
C ALA A 562 1.28 14.35 3.10
N LYS A 563 1.83 15.21 2.23
CA LYS A 563 3.27 15.50 2.21
C LYS A 563 3.61 16.35 3.43
N ARG A 564 4.63 15.95 4.20
CA ARG A 564 5.05 16.70 5.41
C ARG A 564 5.75 17.99 4.98
N TYR A 565 5.58 19.06 5.75
CA TYR A 565 6.23 20.32 5.45
C TYR A 565 6.90 20.92 6.67
N CYS A 566 8.11 21.44 6.45
CA CYS A 566 8.92 22.12 7.44
C CYS A 566 9.54 23.38 6.83
N GLU A 567 9.43 24.52 7.50
CA GLU A 567 10.08 25.77 7.09
C GLU A 567 10.85 26.37 8.26
N ILE A 568 12.17 26.51 8.08
CA ILE A 568 13.05 27.17 9.05
C ILE A 568 13.01 28.67 8.79
N LEU A 569 12.43 29.43 9.71
CA LEU A 569 12.31 30.88 9.61
C LEU A 569 13.63 31.56 10.00
N LYS A 570 13.75 32.83 9.65
CA LYS A 570 14.94 33.62 9.92
C LYS A 570 15.21 33.69 11.45
N PRO A 571 16.42 33.34 11.92
CA PRO A 571 16.74 33.40 13.34
C PRO A 571 16.88 34.84 13.82
N PHE A 572 16.68 35.05 15.11
CA PHE A 572 16.80 36.36 15.73
C PHE A 572 17.27 36.28 17.18
N LYS A 573 17.88 37.36 17.68
CA LYS A 573 18.02 37.62 19.11
C LYS A 573 16.84 38.44 19.60
N ILE A 574 16.40 38.21 20.84
CA ILE A 574 15.24 38.92 21.38
C ILE A 574 15.61 40.39 21.62
N SER A 575 16.80 40.65 22.14
CA SER A 575 17.27 42.02 22.42
C SER A 575 17.31 42.91 21.16
N GLU A 576 17.45 42.31 19.98
CA GLU A 576 17.54 42.97 18.68
C GLU A 576 16.20 42.93 17.89
N HIS A 577 15.17 42.25 18.39
CA HIS A 577 13.93 42.04 17.64
C HIS A 577 13.04 43.30 17.69
N PRO A 578 12.48 43.79 16.56
CA PRO A 578 11.68 45.02 16.52
C PRO A 578 10.43 45.03 17.41
N LEU A 579 9.89 43.85 17.72
CA LEU A 579 8.73 43.69 18.60
C LEU A 579 9.08 43.74 20.10
N PHE A 580 10.36 43.69 20.47
CA PHE A 580 10.79 43.65 21.87
C PHE A 580 10.97 45.06 22.40
N ASP A 581 10.20 45.40 23.44
CA ASP A 581 10.35 46.62 24.23
C ASP A 581 10.59 46.22 25.69
N GLN A 582 11.78 46.55 26.20
CA GLN A 582 12.18 46.26 27.57
C GLN A 582 11.21 46.82 28.62
N LYS A 583 10.49 47.92 28.31
CA LYS A 583 9.51 48.53 29.21
C LYS A 583 8.18 47.78 29.26
N LEU A 584 7.76 47.16 28.15
CA LEU A 584 6.52 46.37 28.05
C LEU A 584 6.72 44.93 28.54
N GLY A 585 7.98 44.48 28.56
CA GLY A 585 8.37 43.20 29.12
C GLY A 585 8.12 42.01 28.19
N ILE A 586 8.60 40.84 28.61
CA ILE A 586 8.67 39.64 27.77
C ILE A 586 7.29 39.09 27.36
N THR A 587 6.26 39.26 28.20
CA THR A 587 4.92 38.73 27.91
C THR A 587 4.26 39.42 26.71
N ASP A 588 4.43 40.73 26.58
CA ASP A 588 3.92 41.49 25.44
C ASP A 588 4.62 41.08 24.14
N PHE A 589 5.95 40.95 24.19
CA PHE A 589 6.73 40.42 23.07
C PHE A 589 6.24 39.04 22.61
N VAL A 590 6.03 38.10 23.53
CA VAL A 590 5.59 36.73 23.22
C VAL A 590 4.23 36.72 22.53
N ASN A 591 3.29 37.54 22.98
CA ASN A 591 1.96 37.65 22.36
C ASN A 591 2.01 38.24 20.95
N LYS A 592 2.81 39.29 20.76
CA LYS A 592 3.03 39.90 19.43
C LYS A 592 3.74 38.92 18.49
N TYR A 593 4.78 38.24 18.98
CA TYR A 593 5.55 37.28 18.21
C TYR A 593 4.72 36.04 17.81
N ARG A 594 3.89 35.51 18.72
CA ARG A 594 2.91 34.45 18.39
C ARG A 594 2.03 34.85 17.21
N SER A 595 1.54 36.09 17.19
CA SER A 595 0.70 36.59 16.10
C SER A 595 1.44 36.67 14.77
N ALA A 596 2.73 37.05 14.79
CA ALA A 596 3.59 37.03 13.61
C ALA A 596 3.86 35.58 13.15
N PHE A 597 4.22 34.68 14.06
CA PHE A 597 4.45 33.26 13.76
C PHE A 597 3.19 32.59 13.15
N LYS A 598 2.00 32.97 13.63
CA LYS A 598 0.73 32.50 13.06
C LYS A 598 0.56 32.93 11.60
N GLN A 599 0.99 34.14 11.22
CA GLN A 599 0.92 34.60 9.84
C GLN A 599 1.85 33.78 8.93
N GLU A 600 3.05 33.46 9.38
CA GLU A 600 4.00 32.59 8.68
C GLU A 600 3.41 31.19 8.47
N LEU A 601 2.75 30.64 9.49
CA LEU A 601 2.11 29.33 9.42
C LEU A 601 0.95 29.31 8.40
N GLU A 602 0.11 30.34 8.38
CA GLU A 602 -0.97 30.48 7.40
C GLU A 602 -0.44 30.72 5.98
N GLN A 603 0.68 31.41 5.83
CA GLN A 603 1.35 31.56 4.55
C GLN A 603 1.90 30.21 4.06
N ALA A 604 2.54 29.43 4.93
CA ALA A 604 3.02 28.09 4.61
C ALA A 604 1.87 27.16 4.18
N LYS A 605 0.73 27.18 4.90
CA LYS A 605 -0.48 26.42 4.51
C LYS A 605 -1.00 26.77 3.11
N ARG A 606 -0.86 28.01 2.66
CA ARG A 606 -1.31 28.46 1.32
C ARG A 606 -0.35 28.08 0.19
N LYS A 607 0.91 27.73 0.49
CA LYS A 607 1.90 27.27 -0.50
C LYS A 607 1.70 25.79 -0.88
N LEU A 608 1.06 25.03 0.00
CA LEU A 608 0.77 23.59 -0.12
C LEU A 608 -0.62 23.37 -0.72
#